data_AF-A0A2Y9PXJ9-F1
#
_entry.id   AF-A0A2Y9PXJ9-F1
#
_cell.length_a   1.000
_cell.length_b   1.000
_cell.length_c   1.000
_cell.angle_alpha   90.00
_cell.angle_beta   90.00
_cell.angle_gamma   90.00
#
_symmetry.space_group_name_H-M   'P 1'
#
loop_
_entity.id
_entity.type
_entity.pdbx_description
1 polymer ?
#
loop_
_entity_poly.entity_id
_entity_poly.type
_entity_poly.pdbx_seq_one_letter_code
_entity_poly.pdbx_strand_id
1 'polypeptide(L)'
;MESSAFRQSTPGIQELLDIAKQNIPFEFWKATPLVLKATAGLRLLPGEKAQKLLRKVKEVFEASPFLVGDDCVSIMNGTDEGVSAWITVNFLTGSLKTPGRSNVGMLDLGGGSTQITFLPRFEGTLQTSPPGFLTSLQMFNRTYRLYSYSYLGLGLMSARLAVLGGEEGKPAEDGAELVSPCLSPGFRGEWEHAEVTYRVSGQEAAGSLYQLCAHRVSEILRNKVHRTEEVKDVDFYAFSYYYDLAANVGLIDAEKGGSLVVGDFETAAKYVCRTAETQPPRSPFLCLDLTYVSSLLHGLGFPGDKVLKLTRKIDNVETSWALGATFHYIDSLSRQKSPTL
;
A
#
# COMPACT_ATOMS: atom_id res chain seq x y z
N MET A 1 -20.92 14.31 17.20
CA MET A 1 -19.57 14.91 17.20
C MET A 1 -18.95 14.66 15.83
N GLU A 2 -18.41 15.69 15.15
CA GLU A 2 -17.59 15.47 13.94
C GLU A 2 -16.30 14.74 14.31
N SER A 3 -15.88 13.78 13.48
CA SER A 3 -14.71 12.94 13.71
C SER A 3 -13.40 13.74 13.61
N SER A 4 -12.31 13.19 14.16
CA SER A 4 -10.99 13.85 14.14
C SER A 4 -10.54 14.15 12.70
N ALA A 5 -10.74 13.20 11.79
CA ALA A 5 -10.44 13.38 10.37
C ALA A 5 -11.16 14.59 9.76
N PHE A 6 -12.44 14.82 10.12
CA PHE A 6 -13.21 15.97 9.63
C PHE A 6 -12.73 17.32 10.16
N ARG A 7 -12.10 17.36 11.34
CA ARG A 7 -11.58 18.60 11.94
C ARG A 7 -10.21 18.96 11.39
N GLN A 8 -9.38 17.96 11.10
CA GLN A 8 -8.00 18.15 10.68
C GLN A 8 -7.81 18.19 9.16
N SER A 9 -8.77 17.68 8.36
CA SER A 9 -8.63 17.58 6.91
C SER A 9 -8.36 18.93 6.24
N THR A 10 -9.08 19.99 6.61
CA THR A 10 -8.94 21.30 5.98
C THR A 10 -7.65 22.01 6.39
N PRO A 11 -7.31 22.14 7.69
CA PRO A 11 -6.04 22.74 8.10
C PRO A 11 -4.81 22.02 7.51
N GLY A 12 -4.79 20.68 7.53
CA GLY A 12 -3.65 19.92 7.00
C GLY A 12 -3.47 20.11 5.50
N ILE A 13 -4.55 20.16 4.72
CA ILE A 13 -4.47 20.47 3.30
C ILE A 13 -4.00 21.90 3.05
N GLN A 14 -4.45 22.86 3.88
CA GLN A 14 -4.01 24.26 3.75
C GLN A 14 -2.51 24.42 3.97
N GLU A 15 -1.94 23.74 4.96
CA GLU A 15 -0.49 23.72 5.21
C GLU A 15 0.29 23.19 3.99
N LEU A 16 -0.18 22.11 3.37
CA LEU A 16 0.45 21.55 2.16
C LEU A 16 0.34 22.51 0.96
N LEU A 17 -0.77 23.21 0.81
CA LEU A 17 -0.95 24.22 -0.24
C LEU A 17 -0.02 25.42 -0.05
N ASP A 18 0.23 25.82 1.20
CA ASP A 18 1.13 26.93 1.48
C ASP A 18 2.59 26.56 1.19
N ILE A 19 2.98 25.30 1.44
CA ILE A 19 4.27 24.76 0.96
C ILE A 19 4.34 24.82 -0.57
N ALA A 20 3.28 24.40 -1.28
CA ALA A 20 3.27 24.44 -2.75
C ALA A 20 3.42 25.89 -3.28
N LYS A 21 2.73 26.86 -2.68
CA LYS A 21 2.84 28.29 -3.04
C LYS A 21 4.25 28.85 -2.82
N GLN A 22 4.97 28.38 -1.80
CA GLN A 22 6.35 28.83 -1.53
C GLN A 22 7.35 28.29 -2.57
N ASN A 23 7.06 27.14 -3.20
CA ASN A 23 7.98 26.47 -4.12
C ASN A 23 7.66 26.73 -5.61
N ILE A 24 6.42 27.09 -5.94
CA ILE A 24 5.99 27.38 -7.31
C ILE A 24 5.94 28.90 -7.50
N PRO A 25 6.63 29.48 -8.50
CA PRO A 25 6.54 30.92 -8.77
C PRO A 25 5.10 31.37 -9.03
N PHE A 26 4.76 32.58 -8.57
CA PHE A 26 3.37 33.06 -8.56
C PHE A 26 2.75 33.11 -9.96
N GLU A 27 3.55 33.39 -11.00
CA GLU A 27 3.09 33.42 -12.38
C GLU A 27 2.58 32.06 -12.90
N PHE A 28 3.01 30.95 -12.29
CA PHE A 28 2.63 29.60 -12.70
C PHE A 28 1.44 29.03 -11.93
N TRP A 29 1.01 29.66 -10.82
CA TRP A 29 -0.05 29.10 -9.97
C TRP A 29 -1.30 28.72 -10.78
N LYS A 30 -1.82 29.64 -11.60
CA LYS A 30 -3.02 29.40 -12.44
C LYS A 30 -2.85 28.34 -13.54
N ALA A 31 -1.61 27.96 -13.86
CA ALA A 31 -1.30 26.95 -14.86
C ALA A 31 -0.91 25.59 -14.25
N THR A 32 -0.62 25.54 -12.95
CA THR A 32 -0.23 24.32 -12.25
C THR A 32 -1.46 23.55 -11.79
N PRO A 33 -1.72 22.33 -12.32
CA PRO A 33 -2.84 21.52 -11.88
C PRO A 33 -2.65 21.04 -10.44
N LEU A 34 -3.71 21.15 -9.65
CA LEU A 34 -3.76 20.69 -8.28
C LEU A 34 -4.69 19.47 -8.18
N VAL A 35 -4.14 18.35 -7.71
CA VAL A 35 -4.84 17.06 -7.66
C VAL A 35 -4.57 16.35 -6.34
N LEU A 36 -5.61 15.79 -5.74
CA LEU A 36 -5.57 14.88 -4.61
C LEU A 36 -6.32 13.61 -4.95
N LYS A 37 -5.66 12.47 -4.73
CA LYS A 37 -6.26 11.17 -4.91
C LYS A 37 -6.15 10.38 -3.59
N ALA A 38 -7.28 10.05 -3.00
CA ALA A 38 -7.32 9.25 -1.78
C ALA A 38 -7.28 7.74 -2.10
N THR A 39 -6.64 6.93 -1.25
CA THR A 39 -6.43 5.49 -1.51
C THR A 39 -7.29 4.60 -0.60
N ALA A 40 -6.80 3.43 -0.20
CA ALA A 40 -7.56 2.38 0.48
C ALA A 40 -8.31 2.83 1.74
N GLY A 41 -7.73 3.73 2.53
CA GLY A 41 -8.35 4.21 3.76
C GLY A 41 -9.74 4.82 3.50
N LEU A 42 -9.86 5.69 2.50
CA LEU A 42 -11.16 6.26 2.11
C LEU A 42 -12.04 5.28 1.35
N ARG A 43 -11.47 4.30 0.62
CA ARG A 43 -12.23 3.21 -0.02
C ARG A 43 -12.96 2.34 1.02
N LEU A 44 -12.40 2.19 2.23
CA LEU A 44 -12.97 1.41 3.32
C LEU A 44 -13.98 2.19 4.16
N LEU A 45 -14.05 3.52 4.03
CA LEU A 45 -15.05 4.32 4.73
C LEU A 45 -16.44 4.18 4.10
N PRO A 46 -17.52 4.35 4.89
CA PRO A 46 -18.87 4.50 4.34
C PRO A 46 -18.92 5.63 3.30
N GLY A 47 -19.57 5.39 2.16
CA GLY A 47 -19.52 6.29 1.00
C GLY A 47 -19.93 7.74 1.29
N GLU A 48 -20.90 7.96 2.18
CA GLU A 48 -21.32 9.31 2.58
C GLU A 48 -20.22 10.06 3.38
N LYS A 49 -19.51 9.35 4.27
CA LYS A 49 -18.40 9.94 5.05
C LYS A 49 -17.25 10.32 4.14
N ALA A 50 -16.85 9.41 3.25
CA ALA A 50 -15.81 9.67 2.26
C ALA A 50 -16.16 10.89 1.38
N GLN A 51 -17.41 10.97 0.91
CA GLN A 51 -17.82 12.01 -0.04
C GLN A 51 -17.91 13.37 0.64
N LYS A 52 -18.30 13.41 1.91
CA LYS A 52 -18.28 14.63 2.71
C LYS A 52 -16.84 15.13 2.94
N LEU A 53 -15.88 14.24 3.20
CA LEU A 53 -14.46 14.60 3.32
C LEU A 53 -13.90 15.14 2.00
N LEU A 54 -14.13 14.44 0.89
CA LEU A 54 -13.66 14.86 -0.44
C LEU A 54 -14.26 16.22 -0.84
N ARG A 55 -15.52 16.49 -0.51
CA ARG A 55 -16.14 17.80 -0.77
C ARG A 55 -15.46 18.93 0.00
N LYS A 56 -15.18 18.73 1.30
CA LYS A 56 -14.43 19.73 2.10
C LYS A 56 -13.04 20.00 1.50
N VAL A 57 -12.34 18.96 1.05
CA VAL A 57 -11.04 19.13 0.38
C VAL A 57 -11.19 19.87 -0.95
N LYS A 58 -12.23 19.56 -1.73
CA LYS A 58 -12.52 20.26 -2.99
C LYS A 58 -12.79 21.74 -2.78
N GLU A 59 -13.56 22.12 -1.76
CA GLU A 59 -13.80 23.53 -1.40
C GLU A 59 -12.49 24.27 -1.09
N VAL A 60 -11.55 23.62 -0.40
CA VAL A 60 -10.21 24.19 -0.12
C VAL A 60 -9.38 24.33 -1.40
N PHE A 61 -9.47 23.36 -2.31
CA PHE A 61 -8.79 23.41 -3.61
C PHE A 61 -9.33 24.55 -4.47
N GLU A 62 -10.66 24.70 -4.56
CA GLU A 62 -11.34 25.75 -5.33
C GLU A 62 -11.04 27.16 -4.78
N ALA A 63 -10.78 27.29 -3.48
CA ALA A 63 -10.33 28.54 -2.86
C ALA A 63 -8.83 28.84 -3.09
N SER A 64 -8.06 27.87 -3.60
CA SER A 64 -6.63 28.01 -3.87
C SER A 64 -6.37 28.72 -5.22
N PRO A 65 -5.17 29.29 -5.44
CA PRO A 65 -4.84 29.97 -6.70
C PRO A 65 -4.42 28.99 -7.82
N PHE A 66 -4.41 27.69 -7.56
CA PHE A 66 -3.96 26.67 -8.50
C PHE A 66 -5.04 26.29 -9.52
N LEU A 67 -4.64 25.59 -10.59
CA LEU A 67 -5.59 25.09 -11.58
C LEU A 67 -6.33 23.86 -11.03
N VAL A 68 -7.64 23.98 -10.89
CA VAL A 68 -8.51 22.91 -10.36
C VAL A 68 -9.45 22.43 -11.46
N GLY A 69 -9.34 21.16 -11.83
CA GLY A 69 -10.26 20.48 -12.75
C GLY A 69 -11.41 19.76 -12.02
N ASP A 70 -12.38 19.23 -12.76
CA ASP A 70 -13.54 18.54 -12.17
C ASP A 70 -13.16 17.29 -11.34
N ASP A 71 -12.10 16.60 -11.76
CA ASP A 71 -11.59 15.37 -11.14
C ASP A 71 -10.40 15.63 -10.19
N CYS A 72 -10.18 16.88 -9.78
CA CYS A 72 -9.07 17.30 -8.92
C CYS A 72 -9.03 16.56 -7.58
N VAL A 73 -10.18 16.18 -7.02
CA VAL A 73 -10.29 15.48 -5.74
C VAL A 73 -11.14 14.23 -5.94
N SER A 74 -10.52 13.05 -5.87
CA SER A 74 -11.24 11.79 -6.04
C SER A 74 -10.62 10.65 -5.25
N ILE A 75 -11.31 9.51 -5.19
CA ILE A 75 -10.73 8.26 -4.70
C ILE A 75 -10.06 7.57 -5.89
N MET A 76 -8.81 7.15 -5.72
CA MET A 76 -8.08 6.36 -6.72
C MET A 76 -8.57 4.91 -6.67
N ASN A 77 -8.82 4.32 -7.85
CA ASN A 77 -9.01 2.89 -7.94
C ASN A 77 -7.69 2.18 -7.56
N GLY A 78 -7.78 1.05 -6.85
CA GLY A 78 -6.59 0.30 -6.46
C GLY A 78 -5.72 -0.16 -7.65
N THR A 79 -6.32 -0.48 -8.80
CA THR A 79 -5.56 -0.80 -10.02
C THR A 79 -4.79 0.42 -10.53
N ASP A 80 -5.40 1.60 -10.52
CA ASP A 80 -4.73 2.84 -10.94
C ASP A 80 -3.58 3.21 -9.99
N GLU A 81 -3.74 2.92 -8.69
CA GLU A 81 -2.69 3.10 -7.67
C GLU A 81 -1.48 2.20 -7.98
N GLY A 82 -1.72 0.92 -8.26
CA GLY A 82 -0.67 -0.03 -8.65
C GLY A 82 0.02 0.34 -9.98
N VAL A 83 -0.75 0.69 -11.00
CA VAL A 83 -0.22 1.14 -12.31
C VAL A 83 0.59 2.42 -12.16
N SER A 84 0.09 3.40 -11.41
CA SER A 84 0.80 4.67 -11.16
C SER A 84 2.12 4.43 -10.44
N ALA A 85 2.14 3.57 -9.43
CA ALA A 85 3.38 3.23 -8.76
C ALA A 85 4.35 2.43 -9.65
N TRP A 86 3.84 1.54 -10.51
CA TRP A 86 4.66 0.86 -11.52
C TRP A 86 5.30 1.84 -12.50
N ILE A 87 4.55 2.86 -12.94
CA ILE A 87 5.08 3.96 -13.76
C ILE A 87 6.20 4.69 -13.02
N THR A 88 5.99 5.07 -11.75
CA THR A 88 7.03 5.72 -10.93
C THR A 88 8.32 4.92 -10.93
N VAL A 89 8.26 3.63 -10.54
CA VAL A 89 9.45 2.79 -10.42
C VAL A 89 10.14 2.62 -11.78
N ASN A 90 9.40 2.35 -12.85
CA ASN A 90 9.97 2.11 -14.18
C ASN A 90 10.45 3.40 -14.87
N PHE A 91 9.91 4.57 -14.50
CA PHE A 91 10.42 5.86 -14.93
C PHE A 91 11.75 6.20 -14.23
N LEU A 92 11.83 6.00 -12.92
CA LEU A 92 13.01 6.31 -12.11
C LEU A 92 14.16 5.33 -12.39
N THR A 93 13.87 4.05 -12.60
CA THR A 93 14.87 3.05 -13.02
C THR A 93 15.25 3.13 -14.50
N GLY A 94 14.60 4.03 -15.26
CA GLY A 94 14.91 4.34 -16.65
C GLY A 94 14.39 3.34 -17.68
N SER A 95 13.64 2.31 -17.29
CA SER A 95 13.08 1.31 -18.22
C SER A 95 11.99 1.87 -19.15
N LEU A 96 11.26 2.93 -18.72
CA LEU A 96 10.32 3.63 -19.61
C LEU A 96 11.02 4.60 -20.58
N LYS A 97 12.22 5.08 -20.25
CA LYS A 97 12.96 6.08 -21.05
C LYS A 97 13.90 5.44 -22.07
N THR A 98 14.49 4.30 -21.73
CA THR A 98 15.54 3.68 -22.54
C THR A 98 15.04 2.37 -23.15
N PRO A 99 14.90 2.28 -24.49
CA PRO A 99 14.60 1.01 -25.15
C PRO A 99 15.60 -0.09 -24.78
N GLY A 100 15.12 -1.31 -24.54
CA GLY A 100 15.97 -2.47 -24.20
C GLY A 100 16.29 -2.65 -22.71
N ARG A 101 15.98 -1.68 -21.85
CA ARG A 101 16.02 -1.90 -20.39
C ARG A 101 14.81 -2.72 -19.95
N SER A 102 15.05 -3.76 -19.14
CA SER A 102 13.99 -4.58 -18.58
C SER A 102 13.10 -3.79 -17.63
N ASN A 103 11.79 -3.91 -17.80
CA ASN A 103 10.83 -3.46 -16.81
C ASN A 103 10.91 -4.32 -15.54
N VAL A 104 10.69 -3.66 -14.41
CA VAL A 104 10.60 -4.28 -13.08
C VAL A 104 9.14 -4.30 -12.62
N GLY A 105 8.81 -5.24 -11.76
CA GLY A 105 7.58 -5.25 -10.99
C GLY A 105 7.66 -4.35 -9.76
N MET A 106 6.50 -4.06 -9.19
CA MET A 106 6.38 -3.32 -7.94
C MET A 106 5.41 -4.01 -6.98
N LEU A 107 5.71 -3.85 -5.68
CA LEU A 107 4.89 -4.23 -4.55
C LEU A 107 4.72 -3.02 -3.64
N ASP A 108 3.49 -2.67 -3.33
CA ASP A 108 3.15 -1.64 -2.34
C ASP A 108 2.32 -2.28 -1.24
N LEU A 109 2.74 -2.14 0.02
CA LEU A 109 1.95 -2.55 1.17
C LEU A 109 1.55 -1.29 1.93
N GLY A 110 0.35 -0.80 1.66
CA GLY A 110 -0.27 0.30 2.40
C GLY A 110 -0.98 -0.19 3.66
N GLY A 111 -1.66 0.73 4.34
CA GLY A 111 -2.44 0.41 5.54
C GLY A 111 -3.70 -0.41 5.27
N GLY A 112 -4.45 -0.04 4.21
CA GLY A 112 -5.74 -0.67 3.88
C GLY A 112 -5.75 -1.58 2.66
N SER A 113 -4.71 -1.56 1.80
CA SER A 113 -4.56 -2.49 0.69
C SER A 113 -3.09 -2.78 0.40
N THR A 114 -2.85 -3.84 -0.37
CA THR A 114 -1.57 -4.09 -1.02
C THR A 114 -1.74 -4.22 -2.53
N GLN A 115 -0.75 -3.75 -3.28
CA GLN A 115 -0.74 -3.73 -4.72
C GLN A 115 0.43 -4.54 -5.23
N ILE A 116 0.19 -5.26 -6.32
CA ILE A 116 1.21 -5.90 -7.14
C ILE A 116 1.00 -5.46 -8.57
N THR A 117 2.04 -4.96 -9.23
CA THR A 117 1.98 -4.63 -10.65
C THR A 117 3.27 -4.98 -11.36
N PHE A 118 3.19 -5.67 -12.49
CA PHE A 118 4.34 -5.98 -13.34
C PHE A 118 3.93 -6.14 -14.80
N LEU A 119 4.92 -6.18 -15.69
CA LEU A 119 4.71 -6.47 -17.11
C LEU A 119 4.93 -7.98 -17.36
N PRO A 120 3.87 -8.77 -17.63
CA PRO A 120 4.01 -10.18 -17.95
C PRO A 120 4.73 -10.37 -19.29
N ARG A 121 5.55 -11.40 -19.36
CA ARG A 121 6.34 -11.85 -20.50
C ARG A 121 5.90 -13.23 -20.98
N PHE A 122 5.28 -14.03 -20.10
CA PHE A 122 4.80 -15.35 -20.46
C PHE A 122 3.34 -15.32 -20.91
N GLU A 123 3.09 -15.95 -22.06
CA GLU A 123 1.75 -16.10 -22.63
C GLU A 123 0.79 -16.80 -21.66
N GLY A 124 1.31 -17.75 -20.87
CA GLY A 124 0.54 -18.42 -19.81
C GLY A 124 -0.10 -17.42 -18.84
N THR A 125 0.66 -16.45 -18.32
CA THR A 125 0.13 -15.40 -17.43
C THR A 125 -0.92 -14.54 -18.14
N LEU A 126 -0.70 -14.19 -19.41
CA LEU A 126 -1.64 -13.37 -20.18
C LEU A 126 -2.97 -14.09 -20.47
N GLN A 127 -2.96 -15.42 -20.51
CA GLN A 127 -4.14 -16.23 -20.82
C GLN A 127 -4.88 -16.72 -19.57
N THR A 128 -4.15 -17.03 -18.49
CA THR A 128 -4.74 -17.65 -17.28
C THR A 128 -5.02 -16.66 -16.16
N SER A 129 -4.55 -15.41 -16.25
CA SER A 129 -4.85 -14.38 -15.26
C SER A 129 -6.37 -14.17 -15.12
N PRO A 130 -6.91 -14.04 -13.90
CA PRO A 130 -8.33 -13.82 -13.70
C PRO A 130 -8.84 -12.52 -14.33
N PRO A 131 -10.14 -12.40 -14.62
CA PRO A 131 -10.73 -11.16 -15.06
C PRO A 131 -10.40 -9.99 -14.12
N GLY A 132 -9.98 -8.87 -14.68
CA GLY A 132 -9.60 -7.66 -13.93
C GLY A 132 -8.14 -7.61 -13.45
N PHE A 133 -7.34 -8.66 -13.64
CA PHE A 133 -5.91 -8.67 -13.30
C PHE A 133 -5.02 -8.11 -14.42
N LEU A 134 -5.51 -8.04 -15.65
CA LEU A 134 -4.77 -7.47 -16.77
C LEU A 134 -5.35 -6.10 -17.13
N THR A 135 -4.47 -5.09 -17.20
CA THR A 135 -4.83 -3.72 -17.57
C THR A 135 -3.92 -3.19 -18.67
N SER A 136 -4.46 -2.36 -19.56
CA SER A 136 -3.73 -1.75 -20.67
C SER A 136 -3.39 -0.31 -20.33
N LEU A 137 -2.10 0.01 -20.35
CA LEU A 137 -1.57 1.35 -20.16
C LEU A 137 -0.96 1.85 -21.46
N GLN A 138 -1.37 3.02 -21.93
CA GLN A 138 -0.70 3.70 -23.04
C GLN A 138 0.17 4.85 -22.49
N MET A 139 1.48 4.77 -22.67
CA MET A 139 2.41 5.79 -22.19
C MET A 139 3.64 5.87 -23.09
N PHE A 140 4.15 7.08 -23.34
CA PHE A 140 5.34 7.30 -24.17
C PHE A 140 5.27 6.61 -25.56
N ASN A 141 4.11 6.71 -26.23
CA ASN A 141 3.82 6.06 -27.52
C ASN A 141 3.95 4.53 -27.52
N ARG A 142 3.81 3.89 -26.36
CA ARG A 142 3.81 2.43 -26.21
C ARG A 142 2.58 1.99 -25.44
N THR A 143 2.10 0.80 -25.77
CA THR A 143 1.03 0.13 -25.02
C THR A 143 1.64 -1.00 -24.21
N TYR A 144 1.38 -0.98 -22.91
CA TYR A 144 1.81 -1.99 -21.96
C TYR A 144 0.57 -2.74 -21.47
N ARG A 145 0.60 -4.07 -21.56
CA ARG A 145 -0.42 -4.93 -20.97
C ARG A 145 0.12 -5.45 -19.64
N LEU A 146 -0.26 -4.79 -18.55
CA LEU A 146 0.27 -5.03 -17.21
C LEU A 146 -0.61 -6.05 -16.47
N TYR A 147 0.03 -6.90 -15.67
CA TYR A 147 -0.65 -7.56 -14.56
C TYR A 147 -0.69 -6.57 -13.41
N SER A 148 -1.88 -6.23 -12.92
CA SER A 148 -2.07 -5.28 -11.83
C SER A 148 -3.28 -5.66 -11.00
N TYR A 149 -3.11 -5.73 -9.69
CA TYR A 149 -4.22 -5.95 -8.79
C TYR A 149 -3.99 -5.26 -7.43
N SER A 150 -5.08 -4.80 -6.83
CA SER A 150 -5.11 -4.22 -5.49
C SER A 150 -5.98 -5.08 -4.58
N TYR A 151 -5.37 -5.67 -3.57
CA TYR A 151 -6.06 -6.46 -2.57
C TYR A 151 -6.54 -5.55 -1.44
N LEU A 152 -7.75 -5.01 -1.59
CA LEU A 152 -8.40 -4.18 -0.57
C LEU A 152 -8.69 -5.00 0.70
N GLY A 153 -8.44 -4.42 1.87
CA GLY A 153 -8.52 -5.09 3.16
C GLY A 153 -7.29 -5.94 3.52
N LEU A 154 -6.34 -6.11 2.59
CA LEU A 154 -5.07 -6.82 2.80
C LEU A 154 -3.86 -5.87 2.93
N GLY A 155 -4.11 -4.60 3.25
CA GLY A 155 -3.05 -3.72 3.76
C GLY A 155 -2.64 -4.13 5.18
N LEU A 156 -1.48 -3.66 5.65
CA LEU A 156 -0.92 -4.14 6.92
C LEU A 156 -1.88 -3.92 8.11
N MET A 157 -2.50 -2.74 8.20
CA MET A 157 -3.37 -2.39 9.32
C MET A 157 -4.72 -3.11 9.26
N SER A 158 -5.35 -3.16 8.08
CA SER A 158 -6.62 -3.89 7.91
C SER A 158 -6.43 -5.41 8.07
N ALA A 159 -5.32 -5.97 7.58
CA ALA A 159 -5.00 -7.37 7.77
C ALA A 159 -4.74 -7.68 9.25
N ARG A 160 -4.05 -6.78 9.97
CA ARG A 160 -3.86 -6.91 11.42
C ARG A 160 -5.19 -6.98 12.14
N LEU A 161 -6.13 -6.06 11.85
CA LEU A 161 -7.46 -6.09 12.45
C LEU A 161 -8.17 -7.43 12.19
N ALA A 162 -8.13 -7.93 10.94
CA ALA A 162 -8.75 -9.20 10.59
C ALA A 162 -8.10 -10.40 11.32
N VAL A 163 -6.77 -10.42 11.44
CA VAL A 163 -6.03 -11.46 12.19
C VAL A 163 -6.38 -11.43 13.68
N LEU A 164 -6.55 -10.25 14.26
CA LEU A 164 -7.01 -10.04 15.63
C LEU A 164 -8.49 -10.44 15.83
N GLY A 165 -9.26 -10.61 14.76
CA GLY A 165 -10.68 -11.00 14.80
C GLY A 165 -11.65 -9.82 14.79
N GLY A 166 -11.19 -8.61 14.49
CA GLY A 166 -12.04 -7.45 14.31
C GLY A 166 -12.56 -7.27 12.89
N GLU A 167 -13.50 -6.34 12.73
CA GLU A 167 -14.06 -5.94 11.44
C GLU A 167 -13.88 -4.42 11.22
N GLU A 168 -13.50 -4.03 10.00
CA GLU A 168 -13.20 -2.65 9.65
C GLU A 168 -14.39 -1.71 9.94
N GLY A 169 -14.14 -0.63 10.69
CA GLY A 169 -15.15 0.38 11.03
C GLY A 169 -16.23 -0.09 12.01
N LYS A 170 -16.11 -1.28 12.61
CA LYS A 170 -17.04 -1.81 13.61
C LYS A 170 -16.37 -1.98 14.97
N PRO A 171 -16.89 -1.35 16.04
CA PRO A 171 -16.48 -1.66 17.40
C PRO A 171 -16.74 -3.13 17.73
N ALA A 172 -15.94 -3.69 18.63
CA ALA A 172 -16.22 -5.02 19.18
C ALA A 172 -17.58 -5.03 19.91
N GLU A 173 -18.36 -6.09 19.71
CA GLU A 173 -19.66 -6.26 20.38
C GLU A 173 -19.49 -6.18 21.90
N ASP A 174 -20.29 -5.34 22.57
CA ASP A 174 -20.28 -5.12 24.01
C ASP A 174 -18.90 -4.80 24.62
N GLY A 175 -17.96 -4.27 23.83
CA GLY A 175 -16.59 -3.99 24.29
C GLY A 175 -15.75 -5.26 24.50
N ALA A 176 -16.12 -6.35 23.85
CA ALA A 176 -15.39 -7.61 23.87
C ALA A 176 -13.92 -7.43 23.49
N GLU A 177 -13.05 -8.19 24.15
CA GLU A 177 -11.63 -8.22 23.87
C GLU A 177 -11.34 -9.10 22.65
N LEU A 178 -10.55 -8.58 21.72
CA LEU A 178 -10.08 -9.32 20.56
C LEU A 178 -8.87 -10.18 20.98
N VAL A 179 -9.13 -11.47 21.20
CA VAL A 179 -8.12 -12.45 21.61
C VAL A 179 -7.48 -13.06 20.36
N SER A 180 -6.14 -12.99 20.26
CA SER A 180 -5.42 -13.44 19.07
C SER A 180 -4.25 -14.38 19.38
N PRO A 181 -4.07 -15.46 18.58
CA PRO A 181 -2.89 -16.32 18.66
C PRO A 181 -1.62 -15.66 18.10
N CYS A 182 -1.71 -14.44 17.57
CA CYS A 182 -0.57 -13.70 17.03
C CYS A 182 0.06 -12.71 18.03
N LEU A 183 -0.50 -12.61 19.24
CA LEU A 183 0.00 -11.77 20.32
C LEU A 183 0.57 -12.64 21.44
N SER A 184 1.57 -12.13 22.16
CA SER A 184 2.17 -12.84 23.29
C SER A 184 1.10 -13.20 24.33
N PRO A 185 1.05 -14.42 24.89
CA PRO A 185 -0.03 -14.86 25.80
C PRO A 185 -0.27 -13.94 27.01
N GLY A 186 0.77 -13.27 27.52
CA GLY A 186 0.65 -12.32 28.64
C GLY A 186 0.31 -10.89 28.24
N PHE A 187 0.23 -10.59 26.94
CA PHE A 187 -0.03 -9.24 26.45
C PHE A 187 -1.53 -8.90 26.53
N ARG A 188 -1.80 -7.70 27.05
CA ARG A 188 -3.11 -7.03 26.99
C ARG A 188 -2.88 -5.55 26.72
N GLY A 189 -3.68 -4.95 25.85
CA GLY A 189 -3.53 -3.54 25.52
C GLY A 189 -4.70 -2.99 24.72
N GLU A 190 -4.61 -1.70 24.44
CA GLU A 190 -5.55 -1.00 23.57
C GLU A 190 -4.85 -0.59 22.27
N TRP A 191 -5.56 -0.67 21.16
CA TRP A 191 -5.09 -0.29 19.85
C TRP A 191 -6.16 0.49 19.11
N GLU A 192 -5.84 1.69 18.66
CA GLU A 192 -6.74 2.51 17.85
C GLU A 192 -6.49 2.26 16.37
N HIS A 193 -7.56 1.97 15.63
CA HIS A 193 -7.55 1.84 14.18
C HIS A 193 -8.89 2.31 13.59
N ALA A 194 -8.83 3.11 12.54
CA ALA A 194 -10.00 3.69 11.87
C ALA A 194 -10.99 4.40 12.83
N GLU A 195 -10.46 5.19 13.77
CA GLU A 195 -11.23 5.92 14.81
C GLU A 195 -11.98 5.01 15.81
N VAL A 196 -11.61 3.72 15.88
CA VAL A 196 -12.14 2.74 16.83
C VAL A 196 -11.02 2.22 17.72
N THR A 197 -11.24 2.23 19.04
CA THR A 197 -10.33 1.64 20.02
C THR A 197 -10.72 0.19 20.29
N TYR A 198 -9.79 -0.73 20.03
CA TYR A 198 -9.95 -2.16 20.28
C TYR A 198 -9.13 -2.56 21.51
N ARG A 199 -9.74 -3.37 22.39
CA ARG A 199 -9.02 -4.07 23.45
C ARG A 199 -8.51 -5.39 22.85
N VAL A 200 -7.22 -5.64 22.97
CA VAL A 200 -6.56 -6.78 22.32
C VAL A 200 -5.73 -7.56 23.33
N SER A 201 -5.75 -8.88 23.21
CA SER A 201 -4.95 -9.76 24.09
C SER A 201 -4.40 -10.98 23.37
N GLY A 202 -3.34 -11.54 23.97
CA GLY A 202 -2.78 -12.82 23.54
C GLY A 202 -3.63 -14.00 23.96
N GLN A 203 -3.72 -14.98 23.08
CA GLN A 203 -4.35 -16.26 23.37
C GLN A 203 -3.40 -17.15 24.18
N GLU A 204 -3.87 -17.67 25.31
CA GLU A 204 -3.19 -18.77 26.00
C GLU A 204 -3.44 -20.08 25.23
N ALA A 205 -2.40 -20.61 24.60
CA ALA A 205 -2.47 -21.85 23.83
C ALA A 205 -1.18 -22.65 23.94
N ALA A 206 -1.30 -23.97 23.92
CA ALA A 206 -0.15 -24.87 23.80
C ALA A 206 0.35 -24.86 22.36
N GLY A 207 1.59 -24.43 22.13
CA GLY A 207 2.22 -24.41 20.81
C GLY A 207 3.16 -23.24 20.63
N SER A 208 3.86 -23.20 19.49
CA SER A 208 4.67 -22.04 19.11
C SER A 208 3.78 -20.90 18.65
N LEU A 209 4.01 -19.69 19.18
CA LEU A 209 3.33 -18.46 18.80
C LEU A 209 3.39 -18.23 17.29
N TYR A 210 4.55 -18.49 16.67
CA TYR A 210 4.70 -18.37 15.23
C TYR A 210 3.76 -19.31 14.46
N GLN A 211 3.67 -20.57 14.87
CA GLN A 211 2.84 -21.57 14.17
C GLN A 211 1.35 -21.26 14.29
N LEU A 212 0.91 -20.89 15.49
CA LEU A 212 -0.49 -20.50 15.74
C LEU A 212 -0.84 -19.22 14.95
N CYS A 213 0.08 -18.25 14.94
CA CYS A 213 -0.10 -17.04 14.16
C CYS A 213 -0.13 -17.29 12.65
N ALA A 214 0.80 -18.11 12.14
CA ALA A 214 0.86 -18.46 10.72
C ALA A 214 -0.42 -19.19 10.28
N HIS A 215 -0.96 -20.07 11.12
CA HIS A 215 -2.26 -20.70 10.86
C HIS A 215 -3.36 -19.65 10.74
N ARG A 216 -3.48 -18.74 11.72
CA ARG A 216 -4.48 -17.67 11.70
C ARG A 216 -4.35 -16.78 10.47
N VAL A 217 -3.13 -16.35 10.14
CA VAL A 217 -2.84 -15.55 8.94
C VAL A 217 -3.23 -16.30 7.67
N SER A 218 -2.97 -17.60 7.58
CA SER A 218 -3.34 -18.42 6.43
C SER A 218 -4.86 -18.45 6.22
N GLU A 219 -5.67 -18.47 7.30
CA GLU A 219 -7.13 -18.38 7.20
C GLU A 219 -7.58 -17.05 6.61
N ILE A 220 -6.93 -15.94 7.00
CA ILE A 220 -7.24 -14.60 6.50
C ILE A 220 -6.90 -14.47 5.00
N LEU A 221 -5.80 -15.05 4.55
CA LEU A 221 -5.33 -14.98 3.17
C LEU A 221 -5.98 -16.00 2.23
N ARG A 222 -6.50 -17.11 2.75
CA ARG A 222 -7.07 -18.21 1.98
C ARG A 222 -8.14 -17.70 1.00
N ASN A 223 -7.95 -18.03 -0.28
CA ASN A 223 -8.82 -17.64 -1.41
C ASN A 223 -8.96 -16.12 -1.62
N LYS A 224 -8.12 -15.28 -0.99
CA LYS A 224 -8.13 -13.82 -1.19
C LYS A 224 -6.97 -13.29 -2.02
N VAL A 225 -5.92 -14.08 -2.17
CA VAL A 225 -4.73 -13.73 -2.97
C VAL A 225 -4.62 -14.63 -4.19
N HIS A 226 -4.26 -14.05 -5.32
CA HIS A 226 -3.99 -14.78 -6.54
C HIS A 226 -2.50 -15.10 -6.64
N ARG A 227 -2.18 -16.38 -6.71
CA ARG A 227 -0.82 -16.88 -6.92
C ARG A 227 -0.48 -16.84 -8.40
N THR A 228 0.67 -16.27 -8.75
CA THR A 228 1.22 -16.33 -10.11
C THR A 228 2.67 -16.79 -10.08
N GLU A 229 3.03 -17.74 -10.95
CA GLU A 229 4.37 -18.33 -10.99
C GLU A 229 5.41 -17.40 -11.63
N GLU A 230 4.99 -16.42 -12.43
CA GLU A 230 5.91 -15.51 -13.15
C GLU A 230 6.64 -14.52 -12.22
N VAL A 231 6.17 -14.33 -10.98
CA VAL A 231 6.82 -13.41 -10.04
C VAL A 231 8.26 -13.83 -9.70
N LYS A 232 8.61 -15.11 -9.87
CA LYS A 232 9.99 -15.60 -9.71
C LYS A 232 10.94 -15.04 -10.76
N ASP A 233 10.44 -14.80 -11.99
CA ASP A 233 11.21 -14.41 -13.17
C ASP A 233 11.27 -12.87 -13.38
N VAL A 234 10.58 -12.11 -12.52
CA VAL A 234 10.50 -10.64 -12.60
C VAL A 234 11.24 -10.03 -11.42
N ASP A 235 12.07 -9.01 -11.66
CA ASP A 235 12.68 -8.22 -10.58
C ASP A 235 11.64 -7.30 -9.95
N PHE A 236 11.58 -7.24 -8.61
CA PHE A 236 10.60 -6.42 -7.89
C PHE A 236 11.24 -5.36 -7.00
N TYR A 237 10.63 -4.17 -7.02
CA TYR A 237 10.78 -3.19 -5.95
C TYR A 237 9.61 -3.30 -4.98
N ALA A 238 9.89 -3.34 -3.69
CA ALA A 238 8.90 -3.34 -2.62
C ALA A 238 9.09 -2.12 -1.72
N PHE A 239 8.02 -1.44 -1.34
CA PHE A 239 8.09 -0.21 -0.54
C PHE A 239 6.89 -0.09 0.42
N SER A 240 6.74 1.07 1.08
CA SER A 240 5.80 1.28 2.17
C SER A 240 6.04 0.31 3.33
N TYR A 241 5.03 -0.39 3.85
CA TYR A 241 5.22 -1.27 5.02
C TYR A 241 6.15 -2.46 4.77
N TYR A 242 6.38 -2.89 3.53
CA TYR A 242 7.45 -3.86 3.25
C TYR A 242 8.81 -3.30 3.68
N TYR A 243 9.09 -2.03 3.35
CA TYR A 243 10.30 -1.31 3.73
C TYR A 243 10.36 -1.11 5.24
N ASP A 244 9.31 -0.56 5.83
CA ASP A 244 9.32 -0.18 7.25
C ASP A 244 9.50 -1.39 8.17
N LEU A 245 8.86 -2.53 7.85
CA LEU A 245 9.04 -3.76 8.62
C LEU A 245 10.46 -4.32 8.47
N ALA A 246 11.00 -4.38 7.24
CA ALA A 246 12.36 -4.86 7.00
C ALA A 246 13.41 -4.00 7.72
N ALA A 247 13.25 -2.68 7.67
CA ALA A 247 14.15 -1.74 8.36
C ALA A 247 14.03 -1.87 9.89
N ASN A 248 12.83 -2.04 10.43
CA ASN A 248 12.58 -2.16 11.87
C ASN A 248 13.27 -3.40 12.47
N VAL A 249 13.32 -4.51 11.73
CA VAL A 249 14.05 -5.72 12.16
C VAL A 249 15.50 -5.79 11.65
N GLY A 250 16.01 -4.72 11.03
CA GLY A 250 17.41 -4.64 10.58
C GLY A 250 17.76 -5.55 9.41
N LEU A 251 16.78 -5.99 8.61
CA LEU A 251 17.02 -6.75 7.38
C LEU A 251 17.59 -5.87 6.26
N ILE A 252 17.38 -4.55 6.34
CA ILE A 252 17.92 -3.54 5.43
C ILE A 252 18.35 -2.31 6.23
N ASP A 253 19.14 -1.44 5.59
CA ASP A 253 19.48 -0.13 6.16
C ASP A 253 18.26 0.79 6.16
N ALA A 254 17.96 1.41 7.30
CA ALA A 254 16.75 2.22 7.50
C ALA A 254 16.75 3.57 6.78
N GLU A 255 17.92 4.04 6.32
CA GLU A 255 18.05 5.28 5.55
C GLU A 255 18.18 5.00 4.06
N LYS A 256 18.98 3.99 3.70
CA LYS A 256 19.37 3.69 2.31
C LYS A 256 18.51 2.62 1.66
N GLY A 257 17.83 1.79 2.44
CA GLY A 257 17.18 0.57 1.95
C GLY A 257 18.18 -0.54 1.65
N GLY A 258 17.79 -1.49 0.80
CA GLY A 258 18.65 -2.61 0.47
C GLY A 258 17.97 -3.67 -0.39
N SER A 259 18.59 -4.83 -0.49
CA SER A 259 17.97 -6.03 -1.04
C SER A 259 17.81 -7.05 0.07
N LEU A 260 16.70 -7.78 0.09
CA LEU A 260 16.48 -8.88 1.02
C LEU A 260 15.90 -10.10 0.31
N VAL A 261 16.11 -11.28 0.87
CA VAL A 261 15.54 -12.53 0.38
C VAL A 261 14.18 -12.73 1.05
N VAL A 262 13.14 -13.15 0.31
CA VAL A 262 11.76 -13.29 0.82
C VAL A 262 11.71 -14.14 2.11
N GLY A 263 12.50 -15.20 2.19
CA GLY A 263 12.62 -16.07 3.36
C GLY A 263 13.19 -15.38 4.61
N ASP A 264 13.85 -14.23 4.48
CA ASP A 264 14.36 -13.45 5.61
C ASP A 264 13.21 -12.88 6.46
N PHE A 265 12.07 -12.51 5.85
CA PHE A 265 10.88 -12.12 6.59
C PHE A 265 10.35 -13.27 7.46
N GLU A 266 10.36 -14.50 6.93
CA GLU A 266 9.92 -15.68 7.69
C GLU A 266 10.87 -15.97 8.86
N THR A 267 12.17 -15.87 8.62
CA THR A 267 13.20 -16.07 9.64
C THR A 267 13.08 -15.02 10.74
N ALA A 268 12.89 -13.75 10.38
CA ALA A 268 12.64 -12.67 11.32
C ALA A 268 11.34 -12.88 12.11
N ALA A 269 10.25 -13.30 11.45
CA ALA A 269 8.98 -13.62 12.10
C ALA A 269 9.16 -14.70 13.18
N LYS A 270 9.79 -15.83 12.83
CA LYS A 270 10.08 -16.93 13.76
C LYS A 270 10.90 -16.45 14.97
N TYR A 271 11.92 -15.63 14.74
CA TYR A 271 12.75 -15.08 15.81
C TYR A 271 11.98 -14.14 16.74
N VAL A 272 11.23 -13.18 16.16
CA VAL A 272 10.45 -12.20 16.92
C VAL A 272 9.34 -12.88 17.72
N CYS A 273 8.60 -13.80 17.11
CA CYS A 273 7.53 -14.54 17.79
C CYS A 273 8.07 -15.36 18.97
N ARG A 274 9.17 -16.10 18.78
CA ARG A 274 9.81 -16.85 19.88
C ARG A 274 10.29 -15.94 21.01
N THR A 275 10.81 -14.76 20.69
CA THR A 275 11.24 -13.80 21.72
C THR A 275 10.04 -13.25 22.49
N ALA A 276 8.93 -12.97 21.80
CA ALA A 276 7.70 -12.47 22.41
C ALA A 276 7.03 -13.47 23.36
N GLU A 277 7.32 -14.77 23.26
CA GLU A 277 6.84 -15.79 24.21
C GLU A 277 7.46 -15.64 25.60
N THR A 278 8.66 -15.06 25.70
CA THR A 278 9.42 -14.99 26.96
C THR A 278 9.66 -13.57 27.46
N GLN A 279 9.55 -12.56 26.58
CA GLN A 279 9.85 -11.17 26.89
C GLN A 279 8.73 -10.26 26.38
N PRO A 280 8.38 -9.19 27.13
CA PRO A 280 7.45 -8.18 26.64
C PRO A 280 8.00 -7.55 25.34
N PRO A 281 7.29 -7.67 24.21
CA PRO A 281 7.78 -7.13 22.95
C PRO A 281 7.72 -5.60 22.97
N ARG A 282 8.75 -4.94 22.40
CA ARG A 282 8.74 -3.47 22.20
C ARG A 282 7.60 -3.00 21.30
N SER A 283 7.24 -3.83 20.32
CA SER A 283 6.08 -3.65 19.46
C SER A 283 5.22 -4.91 19.55
N PRO A 284 4.00 -4.85 20.12
CA PRO A 284 3.19 -6.04 20.37
C PRO A 284 2.73 -6.74 19.10
N PHE A 285 2.70 -6.03 17.96
CA PHE A 285 2.22 -6.55 16.69
C PHE A 285 3.32 -7.07 15.77
N LEU A 286 4.61 -6.94 16.13
CA LEU A 286 5.69 -7.24 15.19
C LEU A 286 5.74 -8.72 14.78
N CYS A 287 5.43 -9.66 15.69
CA CYS A 287 5.27 -11.08 15.36
C CYS A 287 4.15 -11.30 14.33
N LEU A 288 3.00 -10.67 14.54
CA LEU A 288 1.85 -10.70 13.64
C LEU A 288 2.23 -10.16 12.26
N ASP A 289 2.78 -8.95 12.21
CA ASP A 289 3.06 -8.22 10.98
C ASP A 289 4.07 -8.93 10.08
N LEU A 290 5.15 -9.48 10.67
CA LEU A 290 6.16 -10.22 9.92
C LEU A 290 5.63 -11.57 9.43
N THR A 291 4.85 -12.27 10.26
CA THR A 291 4.17 -13.52 9.86
C THR A 291 3.19 -13.25 8.72
N TYR A 292 2.47 -12.14 8.77
CA TYR A 292 1.57 -11.67 7.71
C TYR A 292 2.31 -11.40 6.41
N VAL A 293 3.37 -10.58 6.42
CA VAL A 293 4.15 -10.24 5.22
C VAL A 293 4.77 -11.47 4.58
N SER A 294 5.35 -12.37 5.38
CA SER A 294 5.91 -13.62 4.87
C SER A 294 4.84 -14.48 4.20
N SER A 295 3.68 -14.67 4.84
CA SER A 295 2.58 -15.47 4.29
C SER A 295 1.95 -14.83 3.05
N LEU A 296 1.84 -13.51 3.01
CA LEU A 296 1.33 -12.75 1.87
C LEU A 296 2.23 -12.94 0.64
N LEU A 297 3.55 -12.77 0.79
CA LEU A 297 4.51 -12.97 -0.30
C LEU A 297 4.45 -14.40 -0.85
N HIS A 298 4.42 -15.40 0.03
CA HIS A 298 4.24 -16.81 -0.37
C HIS A 298 2.89 -17.05 -1.08
N GLY A 299 1.81 -16.44 -0.58
CA GLY A 299 0.47 -16.52 -1.16
C GLY A 299 0.38 -15.89 -2.57
N LEU A 300 1.16 -14.84 -2.83
CA LEU A 300 1.30 -14.20 -4.15
C LEU A 300 2.17 -15.03 -5.12
N GLY A 301 2.91 -16.02 -4.63
CA GLY A 301 3.73 -16.92 -5.44
C GLY A 301 5.24 -16.66 -5.38
N PHE A 302 5.71 -15.72 -4.55
CA PHE A 302 7.14 -15.45 -4.43
C PHE A 302 7.84 -16.65 -3.77
N PRO A 303 8.89 -17.22 -4.39
CA PRO A 303 9.66 -18.28 -3.76
C PRO A 303 10.53 -17.69 -2.64
N GLY A 304 10.87 -18.52 -1.65
CA GLY A 304 11.59 -18.09 -0.46
C GLY A 304 12.99 -17.54 -0.75
N ASP A 305 13.63 -17.93 -1.86
CA ASP A 305 14.93 -17.45 -2.31
C ASP A 305 14.85 -16.19 -3.21
N LYS A 306 13.64 -15.69 -3.52
CA LYS A 306 13.48 -14.50 -4.33
C LYS A 306 14.05 -13.28 -3.63
N VAL A 307 14.84 -12.49 -4.35
CA VAL A 307 15.34 -11.21 -3.88
C VAL A 307 14.37 -10.09 -4.23
N LEU A 308 14.04 -9.25 -3.24
CA LEU A 308 13.29 -8.01 -3.40
C LEU A 308 14.22 -6.82 -3.18
N LYS A 309 14.04 -5.74 -3.96
CA LYS A 309 14.71 -4.45 -3.74
C LYS A 309 13.80 -3.55 -2.92
N LEU A 310 14.24 -3.14 -1.75
CA LEU A 310 13.47 -2.28 -0.86
C LEU A 310 14.09 -0.90 -0.81
N THR A 311 13.32 0.10 -1.25
CA THR A 311 13.75 1.49 -1.22
C THR A 311 12.58 2.41 -0.94
N ARG A 312 12.86 3.48 -0.18
CA ARG A 312 11.95 4.60 0.06
C ARG A 312 12.10 5.69 -1.02
N LYS A 313 13.27 5.75 -1.69
CA LYS A 313 13.56 6.75 -2.72
C LYS A 313 14.43 6.19 -3.84
N ILE A 314 14.19 6.61 -5.07
CA ILE A 314 15.08 6.40 -6.22
C ILE A 314 15.43 7.78 -6.77
N ASP A 315 16.72 8.09 -6.88
CA ASP A 315 17.21 9.41 -7.30
C ASP A 315 16.59 10.58 -6.52
N ASN A 316 16.49 10.41 -5.19
CA ASN A 316 15.87 11.34 -4.23
C ASN A 316 14.37 11.59 -4.42
N VAL A 317 13.70 10.83 -5.30
CA VAL A 317 12.24 10.85 -5.47
C VAL A 317 11.62 9.69 -4.71
N GLU A 318 10.56 9.96 -3.95
CA GLU A 318 9.84 8.95 -3.19
C GLU A 318 9.29 7.84 -4.09
N THR A 319 9.47 6.59 -3.67
CA THR A 319 8.83 5.44 -4.31
C THR A 319 7.39 5.33 -3.85
N SER A 320 6.52 6.02 -4.58
CA SER A 320 5.06 5.99 -4.38
C SER A 320 4.33 6.10 -5.72
N TRP A 321 3.00 6.04 -5.69
CA TRP A 321 2.17 6.21 -6.88
C TRP A 321 2.11 7.68 -7.39
N ALA A 322 2.52 8.67 -6.59
CA ALA A 322 2.25 10.08 -6.87
C ALA A 322 2.90 10.59 -8.16
N LEU A 323 4.16 10.24 -8.43
CA LEU A 323 4.87 10.66 -9.64
C LEU A 323 4.20 10.08 -10.91
N GLY A 324 3.94 8.77 -10.92
CA GLY A 324 3.27 8.12 -12.05
C GLY A 324 1.85 8.62 -12.27
N ALA A 325 1.11 8.88 -11.20
CA ALA A 325 -0.21 9.49 -11.30
C ALA A 325 -0.15 10.90 -11.89
N THR A 326 0.89 11.68 -11.56
CA THR A 326 1.14 13.00 -12.15
C THR A 326 1.37 12.88 -13.66
N PHE A 327 2.19 11.94 -14.12
CA PHE A 327 2.38 11.74 -15.56
C PHE A 327 1.10 11.32 -16.28
N HIS A 328 0.34 10.40 -15.68
CA HIS A 328 -0.93 9.96 -16.24
C HIS A 328 -1.94 11.11 -16.33
N TYR A 329 -2.01 11.96 -15.30
CA TYR A 329 -2.89 13.13 -15.27
C TYR A 329 -2.51 14.16 -16.33
N ILE A 330 -1.22 14.48 -16.47
CA ILE A 330 -0.72 15.43 -17.48
C ILE A 330 -0.97 14.91 -18.90
N ASP A 331 -0.75 13.62 -19.17
CA ASP A 331 -1.06 12.99 -20.46
C ASP A 331 -2.55 13.14 -20.80
N SER A 332 -3.43 12.87 -19.83
CA SER A 332 -4.89 13.04 -19.98
C SER A 332 -5.28 14.48 -20.32
N LEU A 333 -4.75 15.47 -19.59
CA LEU A 333 -4.98 16.89 -19.87
C LEU A 333 -4.50 17.30 -21.28
N SER A 334 -3.37 16.76 -21.74
CA SER A 334 -2.85 17.05 -23.07
C SER A 334 -3.77 16.52 -24.18
N ARG A 335 -4.32 15.31 -24.02
CA ARG A 335 -5.26 14.71 -24.98
C ARG A 335 -6.58 15.47 -25.06
N GLN A 336 -7.07 15.99 -23.94
CA GLN A 336 -8.28 16.83 -23.91
C GLN A 336 -8.10 18.16 -24.67
N LYS A 337 -6.89 18.74 -24.66
CA LYS A 337 -6.56 19.97 -25.40
C LYS A 337 -6.27 19.74 -26.88
N SER A 338 -5.99 18.50 -27.28
CA SER A 338 -5.73 18.11 -28.66
C SER A 338 -6.60 16.92 -29.05
N PRO A 339 -7.94 17.10 -29.14
CA PRO A 339 -8.78 16.07 -29.73
C PRO A 339 -8.30 15.90 -31.17
N THR A 340 -7.71 14.75 -31.48
CA THR A 340 -7.34 14.37 -32.85
C THR A 340 -8.52 14.65 -33.77
N LEU A 341 -8.28 15.51 -34.77
CA LEU A 341 -9.17 15.79 -35.91
C LEU A 341 -9.47 14.52 -36.71
#